data_AF-A0A453PNE6-F1
#
_entry.id   AF-A0A453PNE6-F1
#
_cell.length_a   1.000
_cell.length_b   1.000
_cell.length_c   1.000
_cell.angle_alpha   90.00
_cell.angle_beta   90.00
_cell.angle_gamma   90.00
#
_symmetry.space_group_name_H-M   'P 1'
#
loop_
_entity.id
_entity.type
_entity.pdbx_description
1 polymer ?
#
loop_
_entity_poly.entity_id
_entity_poly.type
_entity_poly.pdbx_seq_one_letter_code
_entity_poly.pdbx_strand_id
1 'polypeptide(L)'
;RDHADKFKYGVVQQFVGHGVGKVFHAEPAVLHFRNNEKGRMILNQTFTIEPMLTIGSTNSTIWSDDWTAVTEDGSLSAQFEHTLLITEDGVEILTQC
;
A
#
# COMPACT_ATOMS: atom_id res chain seq x y z
N ARG A 1 1.40 9.93 1.00
CA ARG A 1 2.24 10.96 0.33
C ARG A 1 2.61 12.11 1.28
N ASP A 2 1.68 12.96 1.72
CA ASP A 2 2.00 14.20 2.48
C ASP A 2 2.85 13.99 3.74
N HIS A 3 2.67 12.86 4.43
CA HIS A 3 3.54 12.50 5.55
C HIS A 3 4.96 12.16 5.08
N ALA A 4 5.11 11.33 4.04
CA ALA A 4 6.39 10.96 3.45
C ALA A 4 7.17 12.18 2.91
N ASP A 5 6.49 13.14 2.30
CA ASP A 5 7.10 14.36 1.76
C ASP A 5 7.81 15.19 2.85
N LYS A 6 7.26 15.23 4.07
CA LYS A 6 7.88 15.92 5.22
C LYS A 6 9.26 15.36 5.57
N PHE A 7 9.48 14.07 5.30
CA PHE A 7 10.73 13.36 5.56
C PHE A 7 11.55 13.14 4.28
N LYS A 8 11.11 13.70 3.15
CA LYS A 8 11.76 13.56 1.83
C LYS A 8 11.85 12.10 1.35
N TYR A 9 10.84 11.30 1.67
CA TYR A 9 10.72 9.95 1.14
C TYR A 9 9.82 9.91 -0.10
N GLY A 10 10.17 9.05 -1.05
CA GLY A 10 9.31 8.66 -2.15
C GLY A 10 8.17 7.75 -1.68
N VAL A 11 7.10 7.68 -2.48
CA VAL A 11 6.04 6.67 -2.32
C VAL A 11 5.89 5.94 -3.65
N VAL A 12 6.09 4.64 -3.63
CA VAL A 12 5.95 3.74 -4.79
C VAL A 12 4.50 3.77 -5.30
N GLN A 13 4.32 3.71 -6.61
CA GLN A 13 2.99 3.84 -7.25
C GLN A 13 2.54 2.57 -7.98
N GLN A 14 3.48 1.66 -8.28
CA GLN A 14 3.24 0.42 -9.01
C GLN A 14 2.53 -0.65 -8.18
N PHE A 15 2.66 -0.57 -6.85
CA PHE A 15 2.10 -1.53 -5.91
C PHE A 15 1.18 -0.82 -4.91
N VAL A 16 0.06 -1.45 -4.61
CA VAL A 16 -1.11 -0.85 -3.95
C VAL A 16 -1.66 -1.82 -2.93
N GLY A 17 -2.39 -1.31 -1.93
CA GLY A 17 -3.17 -2.18 -1.06
C GLY A 17 -4.34 -2.80 -1.82
N HIS A 18 -4.96 -3.81 -1.24
CA HIS A 18 -5.99 -4.60 -1.89
C HIS A 18 -7.07 -5.07 -0.91
N GLY A 19 -8.25 -5.36 -1.42
CA GLY A 19 -9.24 -6.15 -0.70
C GLY A 19 -8.67 -7.54 -0.39
N VAL A 20 -8.94 -8.03 0.82
CA VAL A 20 -8.43 -9.33 1.28
C VAL A 20 -9.48 -10.05 2.13
N GLY A 21 -9.60 -11.37 1.99
CA GLY A 21 -10.54 -12.19 2.74
C GLY A 21 -10.58 -13.61 2.20
N LYS A 22 -11.73 -14.03 1.67
CA LYS A 22 -11.84 -15.33 0.95
C LYS A 22 -10.98 -15.40 -0.31
N VAL A 23 -10.70 -14.23 -0.90
CA VAL A 23 -9.80 -14.05 -2.03
C VAL A 23 -8.58 -13.30 -1.50
N PHE A 24 -7.38 -13.71 -1.94
CA PHE A 24 -6.14 -13.12 -1.43
C PHE A 24 -5.99 -11.65 -1.88
N HIS A 25 -6.07 -11.40 -3.20
CA HIS A 25 -6.09 -10.04 -3.76
C HIS A 25 -7.40 -9.80 -4.49
N ALA A 26 -8.18 -8.83 -4.02
CA ALA A 26 -9.46 -8.43 -4.58
C ALA A 26 -9.61 -6.90 -4.58
N GLU A 27 -10.71 -6.40 -5.14
CA GLU A 27 -11.10 -5.00 -4.97
C GLU A 27 -11.40 -4.70 -3.48
N PRO A 28 -11.11 -3.48 -2.99
CA PRO A 28 -10.64 -2.32 -3.76
C PRO A 28 -9.12 -2.29 -3.93
N ALA A 29 -8.63 -1.73 -5.04
CA ALA A 29 -7.26 -1.23 -5.11
C ALA A 29 -7.09 0.04 -4.25
N VAL A 30 -6.13 0.04 -3.32
CA VAL A 30 -5.88 1.14 -2.38
C VAL A 30 -4.57 1.85 -2.73
N LEU A 31 -4.68 2.98 -3.45
CA LEU A 31 -3.53 3.75 -3.90
C LEU A 31 -2.86 4.53 -2.74
N HIS A 32 -1.55 4.36 -2.56
CA HIS A 32 -0.78 5.00 -1.47
C HIS A 32 -0.34 6.46 -1.76
N PHE A 33 -0.61 6.95 -2.96
CA PHE A 33 -0.28 8.28 -3.44
C PHE A 33 -1.54 9.13 -3.68
N ARG A 34 -1.35 10.45 -3.81
CA ARG A 34 -2.45 11.39 -4.05
C ARG A 34 -3.12 11.06 -5.38
N ASN A 35 -4.43 10.82 -5.33
CA ASN A 35 -5.26 10.48 -6.48
C ASN A 35 -6.65 11.09 -6.30
N ASN A 36 -7.50 10.96 -7.33
CA ASN A 36 -8.89 11.41 -7.30
C ASN A 36 -9.85 10.24 -7.58
N GLU A 37 -9.44 9.01 -7.24
CA GLU A 37 -10.28 7.83 -7.45
C GLU A 37 -11.55 7.92 -6.60
N LYS A 38 -12.66 7.52 -7.21
CA LYS A 38 -13.95 7.52 -6.52
C LYS A 38 -14.11 6.23 -5.73
N GLY A 39 -14.64 6.34 -4.52
CA GLY A 39 -14.92 5.17 -3.70
C GLY A 39 -15.49 5.57 -2.35
N ARG A 40 -16.01 4.59 -1.62
CA ARG A 40 -16.44 4.74 -0.23
C ARG A 40 -16.15 3.45 0.50
N MET A 41 -15.59 3.57 1.71
CA MET A 41 -15.45 2.43 2.63
C MET A 41 -16.84 1.94 3.05
N ILE A 42 -17.05 0.63 3.05
CA ILE A 42 -18.34 0.00 3.37
C ILE A 42 -18.21 -0.83 4.64
N LEU A 43 -19.25 -0.82 5.49
CA LEU A 43 -19.33 -1.68 6.67
C LEU A 43 -19.01 -3.14 6.34
N ASN A 44 -18.19 -3.78 7.17
CA ASN A 44 -17.67 -5.15 7.03
C ASN A 44 -16.71 -5.38 5.85
N GLN A 45 -16.26 -4.33 5.17
CA GLN A 45 -15.24 -4.46 4.13
C GLN A 45 -13.86 -4.65 4.77
N THR A 46 -13.07 -5.56 4.21
CA THR A 46 -11.68 -5.81 4.60
C THR A 46 -10.72 -5.50 3.47
N PHE A 47 -9.65 -4.76 3.77
CA PHE A 47 -8.59 -4.41 2.82
C PHE A 47 -7.28 -4.08 3.54
N THR A 48 -6.19 -4.06 2.79
CA THR A 48 -4.84 -3.75 3.28
C THR A 48 -4.51 -2.27 3.06
N ILE A 49 -3.70 -1.72 3.96
CA ILE A 49 -2.92 -0.50 3.71
C ILE A 49 -1.46 -0.88 3.89
N GLU A 50 -0.65 -0.78 2.82
CA GLU A 50 0.69 -1.38 2.74
C GLU A 50 1.73 -0.48 2.03
N PRO A 51 1.89 0.80 2.42
CA PRO A 51 2.71 1.74 1.68
C PRO A 51 4.19 1.35 1.65
N MET A 52 4.77 1.33 0.46
CA MET A 52 6.22 1.24 0.24
C MET A 52 6.82 2.65 0.08
N LEU A 53 7.79 2.98 0.92
CA LEU A 53 8.51 4.25 0.94
C LEU A 53 9.96 4.06 0.52
N THR A 54 10.50 5.01 -0.25
CA THR A 54 11.89 4.94 -0.76
C THR A 54 12.70 6.18 -0.35
N ILE A 55 14.01 6.03 -0.17
CA ILE A 55 14.92 7.17 0.07
C ILE A 55 15.34 7.84 -1.25
N GLY A 56 15.25 7.12 -2.37
CA GLY A 56 15.58 7.60 -3.71
C GLY A 56 14.43 7.45 -4.69
N SER A 57 14.69 6.76 -5.81
CA SER A 57 13.72 6.55 -6.88
C SER A 57 12.45 5.88 -6.39
N THR A 58 11.30 6.31 -6.91
CA THR A 58 10.02 5.60 -6.75
C THR A 58 9.77 4.60 -7.88
N ASN A 59 10.63 4.57 -8.89
CA ASN A 59 10.54 3.59 -9.95
C ASN A 59 11.13 2.26 -9.49
N SER A 60 10.51 1.17 -9.92
CA SER A 60 10.98 -0.18 -9.67
C SER A 60 11.32 -0.90 -10.97
N THR A 61 12.28 -1.82 -10.88
CA THR A 61 12.49 -2.88 -11.88
C THR A 61 12.23 -4.23 -11.24
N ILE A 62 11.84 -5.21 -12.05
CA ILE A 62 11.65 -6.60 -11.63
C ILE A 62 12.89 -7.39 -12.03
N TRP A 63 13.45 -8.16 -11.11
CA TRP A 63 14.57 -9.05 -11.41
C TRP A 63 14.18 -10.19 -12.35
N SER A 64 15.18 -10.92 -12.84
CA SER A 64 14.97 -12.06 -13.76
C SER A 64 14.26 -13.26 -13.12
N ASP A 65 13.91 -13.18 -11.84
CA ASP A 65 13.06 -14.16 -11.15
C ASP A 65 11.56 -13.87 -11.32
N ASP A 66 11.20 -12.80 -12.03
CA ASP A 66 9.83 -12.33 -12.29
C ASP A 66 9.05 -11.87 -11.04
N TRP A 67 9.71 -11.75 -9.88
CA TRP A 67 9.04 -11.42 -8.61
C TRP A 67 9.73 -10.30 -7.83
N THR A 68 11.05 -10.32 -7.71
CA THR A 68 11.76 -9.40 -6.83
C THR A 68 11.74 -7.99 -7.42
N ALA A 69 10.94 -7.11 -6.80
CA ALA A 69 10.88 -5.71 -7.15
C ALA A 69 11.95 -4.93 -6.38
N VAL A 70 12.81 -4.22 -7.11
CA VAL A 70 13.85 -3.35 -6.52
C VAL A 70 13.73 -1.94 -7.03
N THR A 71 14.21 -0.97 -6.26
CA THR A 71 14.34 0.43 -6.69
C THR A 71 15.31 0.53 -7.87
N GLU A 72 14.94 1.31 -8.88
CA GLU A 72 15.74 1.47 -10.11
C GLU A 72 17.14 2.04 -9.83
N ASP A 73 17.30 2.82 -8.75
CA ASP A 73 18.57 3.42 -8.33
C ASP A 73 19.30 2.64 -7.24
N GLY A 74 18.76 1.48 -6.81
CA GLY A 74 19.32 0.66 -5.74
C GLY A 74 19.20 1.27 -4.33
N SER A 75 18.44 2.35 -4.16
CA SER A 75 18.20 2.98 -2.86
C SER A 75 17.32 2.10 -1.94
N LEU A 76 17.38 2.35 -0.64
CA LEU A 76 16.59 1.60 0.35
C LEU A 76 15.09 1.88 0.21
N SER A 77 14.31 0.82 0.43
CA SER A 77 12.86 0.83 0.55
C SER A 77 12.43 0.23 1.89
N ALA A 78 11.31 0.71 2.43
CA ALA A 78 10.68 0.15 3.63
C ALA A 78 9.16 0.05 3.43
N GLN A 79 8.55 -0.98 4.02
CA GLN A 79 7.12 -1.22 3.99
C GLN A 79 6.63 -1.71 5.35
N PHE A 80 5.40 -1.33 5.68
CA PHE A 80 4.59 -1.94 6.73
C PHE A 80 3.19 -2.17 6.19
N GLU A 81 2.50 -3.17 6.72
CA GLU A 81 1.16 -3.56 6.27
C GLU A 81 0.27 -3.93 7.45
N HIS A 82 -1.00 -3.54 7.35
CA HIS A 82 -2.06 -4.09 8.17
C HIS A 82 -3.29 -4.46 7.34
N THR A 83 -3.98 -5.51 7.77
CA THR A 83 -5.34 -5.81 7.33
C THR A 83 -6.33 -5.08 8.23
N LEU A 84 -7.22 -4.32 7.60
CA LEU A 84 -8.22 -3.49 8.25
C LEU A 84 -9.62 -4.07 8.03
N LEU A 85 -10.49 -3.91 9.02
CA LEU A 85 -11.93 -4.15 8.94
C LEU A 85 -12.68 -2.85 9.19
N ILE A 86 -13.55 -2.45 8.27
CA ILE A 86 -14.43 -1.29 8.46
C ILE A 86 -15.59 -1.66 9.36
N THR A 87 -15.74 -0.94 10.47
CA THR A 87 -16.83 -1.11 11.45
C THR A 87 -17.92 -0.06 11.23
N GLU A 88 -18.98 -0.09 12.04
CA GLU A 88 -20.11 0.84 11.94
C GLU A 88 -19.67 2.30 12.18
N ASP A 89 -18.69 2.49 13.04
CA ASP A 89 -18.23 3.77 13.57
C ASP A 89 -16.72 4.03 13.34
N GLY A 90 -16.01 3.13 12.64
CA GLY A 90 -14.58 3.28 12.44
C GLY A 90 -13.90 2.12 11.72
N VAL A 91 -12.74 1.73 12.25
CA VAL A 91 -11.88 0.70 11.68
C VAL A 91 -11.23 -0.12 12.80
N GLU A 92 -11.17 -1.43 12.60
CA GLU A 92 -10.41 -2.37 13.43
C GLU A 92 -9.17 -2.83 12.66
N ILE A 93 -8.03 -2.90 13.35
CA ILE A 93 -6.78 -3.45 12.80
C ILE A 93 -6.69 -4.91 13.20
N LEU A 94 -6.82 -5.82 12.23
CA LEU A 94 -6.89 -7.26 12.50
C LEU A 94 -5.52 -7.91 12.74
N THR A 95 -4.43 -7.22 12.41
CA THR A 95 -3.06 -7.75 12.51
C THR A 95 -2.18 -6.96 13.47
N GLN A 96 -2.74 -6.46 14.57
CA GLN A 96 -1.96 -5.83 15.65
C GLN A 96 -1.00 -6.84 16.30
N CYS A 97 0.18 -6.35 16.70
CA CYS A 97 1.19 -7.12 17.46
C CYS A 97 1.16 -6.74 18.94
#